data_AF-A0A1X0WQB9-F1
#
_entry.id   AF-A0A1X0WQB9-F1
#
_cell.length_a   1.000
_cell.length_b   1.000
_cell.length_c   1.000
_cell.angle_alpha   90.00
_cell.angle_beta   90.00
_cell.angle_gamma   90.00
#
_symmetry.space_group_name_H-M   'P 1'
#
loop_
_entity.id
_entity.type
_entity.pdbx_description
1 polymer ?
#
loop_
_entity_poly.entity_id
_entity_poly.type
_entity_poly.pdbx_seq_one_letter_code
_entity_poly.pdbx_strand_id
1 'polypeptide(L)'
;MRKYRNINLDLLKVLACVGVVLLHTAMGGFKETGSLNFSTYLYYLGTYSIPLFFMVNGYLLLGKREITYSYILQKVKWILITVSSWSVIIWLFKRDFTVNPIKKIVGSLIQKGYFFQFWFFGALIIIYICLPVLKKFLNSKRSYLYILSVLLVVGLIFELANIVLQMPIQTYVIQTFRLWTWLFYYLLGGFIAQFDKDIIKNRFKRWMKAVVVLLLLISPVILFFIAKTTYHNLFAEYFYDTLFVKVVSLGIFLTILTLTLNEKRSECIVSLSNQTMGVFIIHTYIMKVWEKLFGFSFVGSYLLFAIFTLSVSFIIVGILMKLPYFNRIVKL
;
A
#
# COMPACT_ATOMS: atom_id res chain seq x y z
N MET A 1 -18.58 -13.51 20.68
CA MET A 1 -17.53 -14.33 20.03
C MET A 1 -16.22 -13.53 19.96
N ARG A 2 -15.16 -13.99 20.64
CA ARG A 2 -13.81 -13.39 20.54
C ARG A 2 -13.35 -13.46 19.08
N LYS A 3 -13.12 -12.31 18.44
CA LYS A 3 -12.52 -12.24 17.10
C LYS A 3 -11.06 -12.66 17.22
N TYR A 4 -10.74 -13.88 16.80
CA TYR A 4 -9.34 -14.30 16.67
C TYR A 4 -8.64 -13.41 15.64
N ARG A 5 -7.61 -12.70 16.09
CA ARG A 5 -6.78 -11.84 15.26
C ARG A 5 -5.94 -12.70 14.32
N ASN A 6 -5.96 -12.42 13.02
CA ASN A 6 -5.17 -13.18 12.06
C ASN A 6 -3.76 -12.56 11.93
N ILE A 7 -2.79 -13.16 12.62
CA ILE A 7 -1.40 -12.70 12.68
C ILE A 7 -0.75 -12.65 11.28
N ASN A 8 -1.19 -13.50 10.34
CA ASN A 8 -0.65 -13.49 8.98
C ASN A 8 -1.03 -12.21 8.23
N LEU A 9 -2.22 -11.65 8.50
CA LEU A 9 -2.63 -10.36 7.95
C LEU A 9 -1.86 -9.20 8.61
N ASP A 10 -1.52 -9.33 9.88
CA ASP A 10 -0.67 -8.36 10.57
C ASP A 10 0.74 -8.33 9.97
N LEU A 11 1.31 -9.50 9.69
CA LEU A 11 2.60 -9.60 9.01
C LEU A 11 2.55 -8.98 7.61
N LEU A 12 1.47 -9.22 6.85
CA LEU A 12 1.26 -8.58 5.55
C LEU A 12 1.24 -7.04 5.65
N LYS A 13 0.59 -6.47 6.67
CA LYS A 13 0.60 -5.01 6.89
C LYS A 13 2.00 -4.49 7.21
N VAL A 14 2.74 -5.21 8.06
CA VAL A 14 4.11 -4.82 8.43
C VAL A 14 5.01 -4.83 7.20
N LEU A 15 4.97 -5.90 6.40
CA LEU A 15 5.76 -6.01 5.17
C LEU A 15 5.37 -4.95 4.14
N ALA A 16 4.06 -4.71 3.94
CA ALA A 16 3.59 -3.64 3.07
C ALA A 16 4.07 -2.27 3.54
N CYS A 17 4.02 -1.99 4.85
CA CYS A 17 4.52 -0.76 5.45
C CYS A 17 6.02 -0.57 5.20
N VAL A 18 6.82 -1.61 5.44
CA VAL A 18 8.27 -1.60 5.17
C VAL A 18 8.54 -1.29 3.70
N GLY A 19 7.84 -1.96 2.78
CA GLY A 19 8.04 -1.72 1.35
C GLY A 19 7.58 -0.34 0.87
N VAL A 20 6.57 0.30 1.49
CA VAL A 20 6.23 1.71 1.17
C VAL A 20 7.36 2.65 1.56
N VAL A 21 7.94 2.46 2.74
CA VAL A 21 9.07 3.31 3.17
C VAL A 21 10.25 3.07 2.25
N LEU A 22 10.58 1.80 1.93
CA LEU A 22 11.62 1.45 0.95
C LEU A 22 11.39 2.13 -0.40
N LEU A 23 10.16 2.08 -0.94
CA LEU A 23 9.80 2.71 -2.21
C LEU A 23 10.07 4.22 -2.19
N HIS A 24 9.75 4.92 -1.10
CA HIS A 24 10.00 6.36 -1.02
C HIS A 24 11.46 6.72 -0.76
N THR A 25 12.16 5.98 0.10
CA THR A 25 13.57 6.28 0.42
C THR A 25 14.52 5.88 -0.70
N ALA A 26 14.23 4.81 -1.44
CA ALA A 26 15.07 4.33 -2.52
C ALA A 26 14.85 5.09 -3.84
N MET A 27 13.79 5.90 -3.94
CA MET A 27 13.46 6.73 -5.11
C MET A 27 14.57 7.74 -5.47
N GLY A 28 15.41 8.16 -4.51
CA GLY A 28 16.55 9.05 -4.78
C GLY A 28 17.57 8.43 -5.74
N GLY A 29 17.89 7.14 -5.56
CA GLY A 29 18.80 6.42 -6.46
C GLY A 29 18.28 6.27 -7.89
N PHE A 30 16.96 6.39 -8.09
CA PHE A 30 16.32 6.47 -9.40
C PHE A 30 16.59 7.82 -10.09
N LYS A 31 16.50 8.96 -9.38
CA LYS A 31 16.65 10.30 -9.96
C LYS A 31 18.07 10.65 -10.36
N GLU A 32 19.06 10.14 -9.63
CA GLU A 32 20.45 10.55 -9.81
C GLU A 32 21.18 9.76 -10.90
N THR A 33 20.79 8.51 -11.15
CA THR A 33 21.63 7.59 -11.94
C THR A 33 20.99 7.09 -13.24
N GLY A 34 19.66 6.99 -13.32
CA GLY A 34 18.97 6.38 -14.49
C GLY A 34 19.42 4.94 -14.82
N SER A 35 20.11 4.29 -13.87
CA SER A 35 20.79 3.01 -14.05
C SER A 35 20.27 1.97 -13.07
N LEU A 36 20.49 0.70 -13.42
CA LEU A 36 20.19 -0.40 -12.51
C LEU A 36 21.26 -0.41 -11.43
N ASN A 37 20.86 -0.07 -10.21
CA ASN A 37 21.70 -0.12 -9.03
C ASN A 37 20.90 -0.72 -7.86
N PHE A 38 21.54 -0.85 -6.70
CA PHE A 38 20.90 -1.43 -5.53
C PHE A 38 19.68 -0.62 -5.04
N SER A 39 19.73 0.71 -5.10
CA SER A 39 18.58 1.56 -4.75
C SER A 39 17.41 1.36 -5.71
N THR A 40 17.68 1.33 -7.02
CA THR A 40 16.68 1.02 -8.06
C THR A 40 16.05 -0.35 -7.82
N TYR A 41 16.86 -1.35 -7.45
CA TYR A 41 16.36 -2.68 -7.08
C TYR A 41 15.40 -2.63 -5.88
N LEU A 42 15.79 -1.95 -4.80
CA LEU A 42 14.92 -1.78 -3.61
C LEU A 42 13.65 -0.98 -3.91
N TYR A 43 13.74 0.03 -4.78
CA TYR A 43 12.60 0.84 -5.22
C TYR A 43 11.53 -0.04 -5.87
N TYR A 44 11.89 -0.84 -6.86
CA TYR A 44 10.94 -1.72 -7.53
C TYR A 44 10.50 -2.90 -6.67
N LEU A 45 11.31 -3.34 -5.70
CA LEU A 45 10.87 -4.32 -4.70
C LEU A 45 9.72 -3.77 -3.83
N GLY A 46 9.72 -2.46 -3.55
CA GLY A 46 8.64 -1.77 -2.84
C GLY A 46 7.31 -1.65 -3.61
N THR A 47 7.30 -1.93 -4.92
CA THR A 47 6.10 -1.83 -5.78
C THR A 47 4.92 -2.62 -5.20
N TYR A 48 5.16 -3.81 -4.65
CA TYR A 48 4.10 -4.70 -4.20
C TYR A 48 3.36 -4.22 -2.94
N SER A 49 3.89 -3.25 -2.21
CA SER A 49 3.32 -2.80 -0.94
C SER A 49 1.92 -2.21 -1.06
N ILE A 50 1.69 -1.37 -2.06
CA ILE A 50 0.39 -0.70 -2.26
C ILE A 50 -0.70 -1.73 -2.62
N PRO A 51 -0.49 -2.62 -3.61
CA PRO A 51 -1.38 -3.78 -3.84
C PRO A 51 -1.70 -4.58 -2.57
N LEU A 52 -0.68 -4.92 -1.78
CA LEU A 52 -0.87 -5.72 -0.56
C LEU A 52 -1.72 -4.96 0.48
N PHE A 53 -1.54 -3.65 0.62
CA PHE A 53 -2.39 -2.84 1.51
C PHE A 53 -3.85 -2.87 1.08
N PHE A 54 -4.17 -2.72 -0.20
CA PHE A 54 -5.54 -2.83 -0.68
C PHE A 54 -6.10 -4.23 -0.49
N MET A 55 -5.32 -5.28 -0.78
CA MET A 55 -5.74 -6.67 -0.56
C MET A 55 -6.04 -6.96 0.92
N VAL A 56 -5.19 -6.52 1.85
CA VAL A 56 -5.44 -6.72 3.29
C VAL A 56 -6.70 -5.99 3.74
N ASN A 57 -6.90 -4.74 3.30
CA ASN A 57 -8.10 -3.97 3.62
C ASN A 57 -9.37 -4.62 3.05
N GLY A 58 -9.29 -5.15 1.83
CA GLY A 58 -10.34 -5.92 1.20
C GLY A 58 -10.67 -7.19 1.96
N TYR A 59 -9.66 -8.01 2.28
CA TYR A 59 -9.82 -9.24 3.04
C TYR A 59 -10.52 -9.00 4.38
N LEU A 60 -10.07 -8.00 5.15
CA LEU A 60 -10.59 -7.71 6.49
C LEU A 60 -12.03 -7.19 6.48
N LEU A 61 -12.42 -6.41 5.47
CA LEU A 61 -13.74 -5.79 5.42
C LEU A 61 -14.76 -6.69 4.72
N LEU A 62 -14.44 -7.22 3.54
CA LEU A 62 -15.31 -8.09 2.75
C LEU A 62 -15.42 -9.52 3.29
N GLY A 63 -14.45 -9.97 4.10
CA GLY A 63 -14.54 -11.23 4.85
C GLY A 63 -15.55 -11.21 6.01
N LYS A 64 -16.18 -10.07 6.30
CA LYS A 64 -17.25 -9.99 7.30
C LYS A 64 -18.57 -10.46 6.71
N ARG A 65 -19.32 -11.26 7.49
CA ARG A 65 -20.68 -11.70 7.17
C ARG A 65 -21.56 -10.52 6.79
N GLU A 66 -21.62 -9.51 7.66
CA GLU A 66 -22.40 -8.30 7.45
C GLU A 66 -21.52 -7.06 7.50
N ILE A 67 -21.81 -6.12 6.59
CA ILE A 67 -21.17 -4.81 6.54
C ILE A 67 -22.31 -3.79 6.49
N THR A 68 -22.53 -3.09 7.60
CA THR A 68 -23.55 -2.04 7.66
C THR A 68 -23.00 -0.72 7.12
N TYR A 69 -23.89 0.11 6.58
CA TYR A 69 -23.53 1.44 6.09
C TYR A 69 -22.91 2.31 7.20
N SER A 70 -23.48 2.26 8.41
CA SER A 70 -22.94 2.94 9.60
C SER A 70 -21.49 2.53 9.90
N TYR A 71 -21.16 1.23 9.77
CA TYR A 71 -19.79 0.77 9.98
C TYR A 71 -18.79 1.34 8.95
N ILE A 72 -19.20 1.41 7.68
CA ILE A 72 -18.38 1.99 6.60
C ILE A 72 -18.20 3.50 6.85
N LEU A 73 -19.27 4.22 7.14
CA LEU A 73 -19.20 5.66 7.45
C LEU A 73 -18.32 5.94 8.66
N GLN A 74 -18.37 5.10 9.69
CA GLN A 74 -17.49 5.25 10.85
C GLN A 74 -16.00 5.11 10.47
N LYS A 75 -15.67 4.20 9.55
CA LYS A 75 -14.30 4.08 9.02
C LYS A 75 -13.90 5.31 8.21
N VAL A 76 -14.76 5.77 7.31
CA VAL A 76 -14.52 6.99 6.51
C VAL A 76 -14.32 8.19 7.42
N LYS A 77 -15.16 8.36 8.46
CA LYS A 77 -15.04 9.40 9.48
C LYS A 77 -13.67 9.39 10.15
N TRP A 78 -13.19 8.23 10.61
CA TRP A 78 -11.87 8.16 11.24
C TRP A 78 -10.73 8.46 10.27
N ILE A 79 -10.82 8.04 9.01
CA ILE A 79 -9.84 8.39 7.98
C ILE A 79 -9.80 9.91 7.79
N LEU A 80 -10.95 10.55 7.67
CA LEU A 80 -11.06 12.00 7.53
C LEU A 80 -10.54 12.74 8.77
N ILE A 81 -10.82 12.27 9.98
CA ILE A 81 -10.28 12.83 11.22
C ILE A 81 -8.75 12.76 11.18
N THR A 82 -8.16 11.60 10.90
CA THR A 82 -6.70 11.46 10.83
C THR A 82 -6.08 12.38 9.79
N VAL A 83 -6.60 12.38 8.56
CA VAL A 83 -6.09 13.24 7.47
C VAL A 83 -6.19 14.73 7.86
N SER A 84 -7.30 15.13 8.46
CA SER A 84 -7.54 16.51 8.89
C SER A 84 -6.61 16.91 10.03
N SER A 85 -6.51 16.10 11.09
CA SER A 85 -5.67 16.36 12.25
C SER A 85 -4.20 16.54 11.85
N TRP A 86 -3.65 15.61 11.06
CA TRP A 86 -2.25 15.71 10.63
C TRP A 86 -2.01 16.89 9.68
N SER A 87 -2.94 17.16 8.77
CA SER A 87 -2.82 18.33 7.88
C SER A 87 -2.85 19.64 8.66
N VAL A 88 -3.70 19.77 9.67
CA VAL A 88 -3.78 20.96 10.54
C VAL A 88 -2.52 21.10 11.41
N ILE A 89 -2.01 20.00 11.98
CA ILE A 89 -0.74 20.02 12.74
C ILE A 89 0.39 20.59 11.89
N ILE A 90 0.54 20.13 10.65
CA ILE A 90 1.56 20.64 9.73
C ILE A 90 1.30 22.09 9.34
N TRP A 91 0.05 22.45 9.06
CA TRP A 91 -0.33 23.80 8.70
C TRP A 91 0.05 24.81 9.80
N LEU A 92 -0.22 24.46 11.08
CA LEU A 92 0.20 25.23 12.24
C LEU A 92 1.72 25.28 12.38
N PHE A 93 2.40 24.15 12.22
CA PHE A 93 3.86 24.06 12.34
C PHE A 93 4.57 24.91 11.27
N LYS A 94 4.05 24.93 10.03
CA LYS A 94 4.59 25.74 8.94
C LYS A 94 4.18 27.21 8.99
N ARG A 95 3.17 27.56 9.81
CA ARG A 95 2.55 28.90 9.84
C ARG A 95 2.02 29.35 8.48
N ASP A 96 1.47 28.40 7.69
CA ASP A 96 0.94 28.64 6.34
C ASP A 96 -0.45 29.32 6.37
N PHE A 97 -0.62 30.36 7.18
CA PHE A 97 -1.91 31.02 7.43
C PHE A 97 -2.52 31.70 6.20
N THR A 98 -1.73 31.90 5.15
CA THR A 98 -2.18 32.43 3.85
C THR A 98 -2.98 31.40 3.03
N VAL A 99 -2.89 30.11 3.35
CA VAL A 99 -3.58 29.04 2.61
C VAL A 99 -4.68 28.43 3.45
N ASN A 100 -5.87 28.29 2.87
CA ASN A 100 -7.00 27.63 3.52
C ASN A 100 -6.65 26.18 3.90
N PRO A 101 -6.75 25.79 5.19
CA PRO A 101 -6.41 24.44 5.66
C PRO A 101 -7.29 23.36 5.01
N ILE A 102 -8.56 23.65 4.71
CA ILE A 102 -9.48 22.72 4.02
C ILE A 102 -8.94 22.37 2.63
N LYS A 103 -8.41 23.36 1.90
CA LYS A 103 -7.79 23.14 0.59
C LYS A 103 -6.59 22.19 0.70
N LYS A 104 -5.81 22.27 1.78
CA LYS A 104 -4.67 21.37 2.02
C LYS A 104 -5.09 19.97 2.47
N ILE A 105 -6.17 19.87 3.25
CA ILE A 105 -6.78 18.59 3.65
C ILE A 105 -7.27 17.84 2.42
N VAL A 106 -8.16 18.46 1.63
CA VAL A 106 -8.68 17.87 0.38
C VAL A 106 -7.54 17.61 -0.60
N GLY A 107 -6.62 18.58 -0.74
CA GLY A 107 -5.42 18.43 -1.56
C GLY A 107 -4.62 17.18 -1.20
N SER A 108 -4.47 16.84 0.08
CA SER A 108 -3.69 15.67 0.49
C SER A 108 -4.33 14.35 0.03
N LEU A 109 -5.67 14.29 -0.05
CA LEU A 109 -6.41 13.14 -0.58
C LEU A 109 -6.25 12.96 -2.11
N ILE A 110 -5.84 14.01 -2.82
CA ILE A 110 -5.65 14.03 -4.28
C ILE A 110 -4.21 14.34 -4.70
N GLN A 111 -3.23 14.02 -3.85
CA GLN A 111 -1.77 14.20 -4.10
C GLN A 111 -1.26 15.66 -4.18
N LYS A 112 -2.08 16.66 -3.86
CA LYS A 112 -1.76 18.11 -3.97
C LYS A 112 -1.57 18.82 -2.62
N GLY A 113 -1.61 18.09 -1.51
CA GLY A 113 -1.55 18.65 -0.15
C GLY A 113 -0.18 18.53 0.53
N TYR A 114 -0.15 18.62 1.85
CA TYR A 114 1.08 18.46 2.65
C TYR A 114 1.59 17.02 2.64
N PHE A 115 0.67 16.07 2.64
CA PHE A 115 0.94 14.64 2.63
C PHE A 115 0.51 14.09 1.28
N PHE A 116 1.44 14.04 0.32
CA PHE A 116 1.12 13.52 -1.03
C PHE A 116 0.71 12.05 -0.98
N GLN A 117 1.27 11.26 -0.06
CA GLN A 117 0.96 9.85 0.15
C GLN A 117 -0.46 9.58 0.67
N PHE A 118 -1.19 10.60 1.15
CA PHE A 118 -2.58 10.45 1.61
C PHE A 118 -3.58 10.19 0.48
N TRP A 119 -3.12 10.19 -0.77
CA TRP A 119 -3.88 9.69 -1.91
C TRP A 119 -4.43 8.29 -1.68
N PHE A 120 -3.68 7.43 -0.95
CA PHE A 120 -4.12 6.09 -0.58
C PHE A 120 -5.39 6.13 0.28
N PHE A 121 -5.47 7.08 1.23
CA PHE A 121 -6.68 7.30 2.03
C PHE A 121 -7.82 7.84 1.18
N GLY A 122 -7.53 8.74 0.24
CA GLY A 122 -8.53 9.22 -0.74
C GLY A 122 -9.13 8.07 -1.53
N ALA A 123 -8.29 7.19 -2.08
CA ALA A 123 -8.73 6.00 -2.82
C ALA A 123 -9.56 5.05 -1.94
N LEU A 124 -9.12 4.79 -0.70
CA LEU A 124 -9.87 3.96 0.25
C LEU A 124 -11.24 4.55 0.61
N ILE A 125 -11.36 5.87 0.79
CA ILE A 125 -12.65 6.52 1.04
C ILE A 125 -13.59 6.27 -0.13
N ILE A 126 -13.13 6.46 -1.36
CA ILE A 126 -13.94 6.23 -2.57
C ILE A 126 -14.39 4.76 -2.63
N ILE A 127 -13.47 3.81 -2.43
CA ILE A 127 -13.80 2.38 -2.39
C ILE A 127 -14.86 2.08 -1.31
N TYR A 128 -14.70 2.63 -0.11
CA TYR A 128 -15.62 2.42 1.00
C TYR A 128 -17.02 2.96 0.69
N ILE A 129 -17.11 4.13 0.06
CA ILE A 129 -18.40 4.72 -0.35
C ILE A 129 -19.06 3.88 -1.45
N CYS A 130 -18.28 3.31 -2.37
CA CYS A 130 -18.79 2.41 -3.41
C CYS A 130 -19.18 1.01 -2.88
N LEU A 131 -18.64 0.61 -1.73
CA LEU A 131 -18.77 -0.74 -1.20
C LEU A 131 -20.22 -1.22 -0.95
N PRO A 132 -21.16 -0.40 -0.45
CA PRO A 132 -22.55 -0.80 -0.28
C PRO A 132 -23.21 -1.20 -1.62
N VAL A 133 -22.87 -0.49 -2.69
CA VAL A 133 -23.37 -0.79 -4.03
C VAL A 133 -22.70 -2.06 -4.56
N LEU A 134 -21.37 -2.14 -4.47
CA LEU A 134 -20.62 -3.32 -4.91
C LEU A 134 -21.07 -4.59 -4.19
N LYS A 135 -21.36 -4.52 -2.88
CA LYS A 135 -21.78 -5.69 -2.11
C LYS A 135 -23.13 -6.25 -2.54
N LYS A 136 -24.03 -5.45 -3.13
CA LYS A 136 -25.27 -5.96 -3.75
C LYS A 136 -24.99 -6.91 -4.91
N PHE A 137 -23.86 -6.74 -5.59
CA PHE A 137 -23.45 -7.59 -6.71
C PHE A 137 -22.55 -8.74 -6.25
N LEU A 138 -21.76 -8.56 -5.20
CA LEU A 138 -20.80 -9.55 -4.66
C LEU A 138 -21.46 -10.64 -3.80
N ASN A 139 -22.53 -11.27 -4.31
CA ASN A 139 -23.32 -12.27 -3.57
C ASN A 139 -22.78 -13.70 -3.70
N SER A 140 -21.90 -13.97 -4.66
CA SER A 140 -21.35 -15.30 -4.90
C SER A 140 -19.90 -15.25 -5.36
N LYS A 141 -19.17 -16.36 -5.20
CA LYS A 141 -17.80 -16.51 -5.70
C LYS A 141 -17.70 -16.27 -7.21
N ARG A 142 -18.75 -16.63 -7.98
CA ARG A 142 -18.82 -16.38 -9.43
C ARG A 142 -18.92 -14.89 -9.73
N SER A 143 -19.71 -14.14 -8.97
CA SER A 143 -19.84 -12.69 -9.15
C SER A 143 -18.52 -11.96 -8.83
N TYR A 144 -17.83 -12.37 -7.77
CA TYR A 144 -16.48 -11.88 -7.49
C TYR A 144 -15.55 -12.09 -8.69
N LEU A 145 -15.52 -13.31 -9.25
CA LEU A 145 -14.70 -13.62 -10.41
C LEU A 145 -15.08 -12.76 -11.62
N TYR A 146 -16.37 -12.59 -11.91
CA TYR A 146 -16.82 -11.74 -13.03
C TYR A 146 -16.32 -10.30 -12.90
N ILE A 147 -16.53 -9.66 -11.74
CA ILE A 147 -16.08 -8.28 -11.53
C ILE A 147 -14.55 -8.18 -11.56
N LEU A 148 -13.85 -9.15 -10.95
CA LEU A 148 -12.39 -9.20 -11.02
C LEU A 148 -11.88 -9.39 -12.45
N SER A 149 -12.54 -10.20 -13.26
CA SER A 149 -12.21 -10.38 -14.68
C SER A 149 -12.41 -9.10 -15.47
N VAL A 150 -13.51 -8.38 -15.25
CA VAL A 150 -13.74 -7.06 -15.89
C VAL A 150 -12.63 -6.08 -15.52
N LEU A 151 -12.31 -5.94 -14.24
CA LEU A 151 -11.24 -5.05 -13.77
C LEU A 151 -9.85 -5.49 -14.25
N LEU A 152 -9.62 -6.81 -14.38
CA LEU A 152 -8.40 -7.35 -14.96
C LEU A 152 -8.27 -6.94 -16.42
N VAL A 153 -9.31 -7.11 -17.22
CA VAL A 153 -9.34 -6.71 -18.64
C VAL A 153 -9.09 -5.22 -18.79
N VAL A 154 -9.71 -4.36 -17.98
CA VAL A 154 -9.44 -2.92 -17.99
C VAL A 154 -7.96 -2.64 -17.73
N GLY A 155 -7.36 -3.29 -16.72
CA GLY A 155 -5.92 -3.13 -16.46
C GLY A 155 -5.03 -3.64 -17.59
N LEU A 156 -5.41 -4.74 -18.26
CA LEU A 156 -4.69 -5.25 -19.43
C LEU A 156 -4.78 -4.30 -20.62
N ILE A 157 -5.91 -3.61 -20.81
CA ILE A 157 -6.05 -2.56 -21.83
C ILE A 157 -5.06 -1.42 -21.56
N PHE A 158 -4.94 -0.97 -20.30
CA PHE A 158 -3.94 0.04 -19.93
C PHE A 158 -2.50 -0.47 -20.14
N GLU A 159 -2.20 -1.71 -19.76
CA GLU A 159 -0.88 -2.32 -19.99
C GLU A 159 -0.54 -2.40 -21.48
N LEU A 160 -1.47 -2.87 -22.32
CA LEU A 160 -1.30 -2.92 -23.77
C LEU A 160 -1.11 -1.53 -24.36
N ALA A 161 -1.93 -0.57 -23.94
CA ALA A 161 -1.84 0.79 -24.43
C ALA A 161 -0.52 1.47 -24.02
N ASN A 162 0.02 1.14 -22.84
CA ASN A 162 1.36 1.59 -22.43
C ASN A 162 2.48 1.04 -23.32
N ILE A 163 2.34 -0.20 -23.79
CA ILE A 163 3.30 -0.84 -24.71
C ILE A 163 3.20 -0.22 -26.11
N VAL A 164 1.99 -0.06 -26.64
CA VAL A 164 1.74 0.46 -28.00
C VAL A 164 2.13 1.93 -28.11
N LEU A 165 1.78 2.76 -27.12
CA LEU A 165 2.11 4.19 -27.12
C LEU A 165 3.51 4.48 -26.57
N GLN A 166 4.22 3.46 -26.08
CA GLN A 166 5.54 3.59 -25.44
C GLN A 166 5.58 4.61 -24.30
N MET A 167 4.47 4.76 -23.59
CA MET A 167 4.35 5.69 -22.46
C MET A 167 3.25 5.25 -21.50
N PRO A 168 3.37 5.50 -20.19
CA PRO A 168 2.32 5.19 -19.23
C PRO A 168 1.15 6.18 -19.36
N ILE A 169 0.03 5.71 -19.89
CA ILE A 169 -1.19 6.52 -20.06
C ILE A 169 -1.78 6.89 -18.69
N GLN A 170 -1.50 6.12 -17.65
CA GLN A 170 -1.95 6.43 -16.29
C GLN A 170 -1.33 7.75 -15.75
N THR A 171 -0.35 8.35 -16.43
CA THR A 171 0.13 9.71 -16.13
C THR A 171 -1.00 10.76 -16.15
N TYR A 172 -2.02 10.56 -16.98
CA TYR A 172 -3.16 11.47 -17.11
C TYR A 172 -4.20 11.31 -15.99
N VAL A 173 -4.09 10.26 -15.17
CA VAL A 173 -5.02 9.98 -14.06
C VAL A 173 -4.25 9.92 -12.75
N ILE A 174 -4.56 10.83 -11.84
CA ILE A 174 -3.94 10.83 -10.50
C ILE A 174 -4.19 9.50 -9.78
N GLN A 175 -3.25 9.07 -8.95
CA GLN A 175 -3.28 7.76 -8.28
C GLN A 175 -4.59 7.55 -7.53
N THR A 176 -5.12 8.57 -6.83
CA THR A 176 -6.40 8.50 -6.11
C THR A 176 -7.56 7.96 -6.95
N PHE A 177 -7.59 8.27 -8.26
CA PHE A 177 -8.71 7.96 -9.15
C PHE A 177 -8.47 6.77 -10.08
N ARG A 178 -7.34 6.06 -9.95
CA ARG A 178 -7.09 4.78 -10.65
C ARG A 178 -7.90 3.64 -10.03
N LEU A 179 -9.22 3.82 -9.94
CA LEU A 179 -10.14 2.96 -9.18
C LEU A 179 -10.19 1.54 -9.74
N TRP A 180 -9.97 1.34 -11.05
CA TRP A 180 -9.91 0.00 -11.65
C TRP A 180 -8.81 -0.85 -11.00
N THR A 181 -7.63 -0.28 -10.80
CA THR A 181 -6.48 -0.92 -10.14
C THR A 181 -6.78 -1.21 -8.67
N TRP A 182 -7.26 -0.20 -7.94
CA TRP A 182 -7.44 -0.32 -6.49
C TRP A 182 -8.61 -1.20 -6.11
N LEU A 183 -9.73 -1.11 -6.85
CA LEU A 183 -10.84 -2.04 -6.70
C LEU A 183 -10.42 -3.46 -7.04
N PHE A 184 -9.59 -3.68 -8.06
CA PHE A 184 -9.09 -5.02 -8.36
C PHE A 184 -8.38 -5.64 -7.15
N TYR A 185 -7.37 -4.98 -6.61
CA TYR A 185 -6.62 -5.49 -5.45
C TYR A 185 -7.49 -5.63 -4.20
N TYR A 186 -8.36 -4.66 -3.95
CA TYR A 186 -9.27 -4.68 -2.83
C TYR A 186 -10.26 -5.86 -2.92
N LEU A 187 -10.93 -6.03 -4.06
CA LEU A 187 -11.86 -7.13 -4.28
C LEU A 187 -11.15 -8.49 -4.32
N LEU A 188 -9.90 -8.55 -4.79
CA LEU A 188 -9.10 -9.77 -4.80
C LEU A 188 -8.83 -10.25 -3.38
N GLY A 189 -8.46 -9.33 -2.47
CA GLY A 189 -8.36 -9.64 -1.04
C GLY A 189 -9.67 -10.13 -0.44
N GLY A 190 -10.79 -9.46 -0.79
CA GLY A 190 -12.13 -9.86 -0.37
C GLY A 190 -12.59 -11.23 -0.91
N PHE A 191 -12.19 -11.57 -2.14
CA PHE A 191 -12.45 -12.86 -2.75
C PHE A 191 -11.70 -13.99 -2.04
N ILE A 192 -10.42 -13.77 -1.71
CA ILE A 192 -9.62 -14.74 -0.95
C ILE A 192 -10.24 -15.00 0.42
N ALA A 193 -10.83 -13.97 1.05
CA ALA A 193 -11.52 -14.11 2.34
C ALA A 193 -12.78 -15.00 2.28
N GLN A 194 -13.29 -15.35 1.09
CA GLN A 194 -14.44 -16.26 0.92
C GLN A 194 -14.03 -17.74 0.95
N PHE A 195 -12.75 -18.05 1.11
CA PHE A 195 -12.21 -19.40 1.17
C PHE A 195 -11.71 -19.72 2.56
N ASP A 196 -11.84 -21.00 2.94
CA ASP A 196 -11.24 -21.47 4.17
C ASP A 196 -9.71 -21.49 4.05
N LYS A 197 -9.03 -21.08 5.12
CA LYS A 197 -7.57 -20.93 5.15
C LYS A 197 -6.88 -22.28 4.95
N ASP A 198 -7.45 -23.35 5.47
CA ASP A 198 -6.89 -24.70 5.33
C ASP A 198 -7.00 -25.23 3.90
N ILE A 199 -8.10 -24.89 3.20
CA ILE A 199 -8.25 -25.20 1.77
C ILE A 199 -7.18 -24.47 0.96
N ILE A 200 -6.95 -23.17 1.23
CA ILE A 200 -5.90 -22.40 0.57
C ILE A 200 -4.53 -23.03 0.85
N LYS A 201 -4.24 -23.37 2.11
CA LYS A 201 -2.96 -23.97 2.53
C LYS A 201 -2.69 -25.31 1.83
N ASN A 202 -3.71 -26.14 1.65
CA ASN A 202 -3.58 -27.43 0.97
C ASN A 202 -3.38 -27.28 -0.55
N ARG A 203 -4.03 -26.29 -1.18
CA ARG A 203 -3.90 -26.04 -2.61
C ARG A 203 -2.62 -25.28 -2.97
N PHE A 204 -2.15 -24.38 -2.11
CA PHE A 204 -0.99 -23.53 -2.35
C PHE A 204 0.31 -24.19 -1.85
N LYS A 205 0.86 -25.05 -2.72
CA LYS A 205 2.01 -25.93 -2.43
C LYS A 205 3.33 -25.17 -2.22
N ARG A 206 4.30 -25.84 -1.60
CA ARG A 206 5.63 -25.28 -1.31
C ARG A 206 6.39 -24.79 -2.55
N TRP A 207 6.32 -25.52 -3.67
CA TRP A 207 6.97 -25.12 -4.92
C TRP A 207 6.40 -23.79 -5.46
N MET A 208 5.07 -23.57 -5.32
CA MET A 208 4.44 -22.30 -5.74
C MET A 208 4.97 -21.13 -4.92
N LYS A 209 5.19 -21.33 -3.61
CA LYS A 209 5.81 -20.33 -2.73
C LYS A 209 7.24 -20.01 -3.17
N ALA A 210 8.02 -21.02 -3.52
CA ALA A 210 9.39 -20.83 -4.02
C ALA A 210 9.40 -20.05 -5.34
N VAL A 211 8.49 -20.37 -6.27
CA VAL A 211 8.31 -19.61 -7.52
C VAL A 211 7.94 -18.15 -7.24
N VAL A 212 7.01 -17.89 -6.31
CA VAL A 212 6.65 -16.52 -5.93
C VAL A 212 7.85 -15.74 -5.37
N VAL A 213 8.65 -16.35 -4.50
CA VAL A 213 9.86 -15.72 -3.96
C VAL A 213 10.87 -15.43 -5.07
N LEU A 214 11.07 -16.37 -5.99
CA LEU A 214 11.95 -16.18 -7.14
C LEU A 214 11.46 -15.02 -8.03
N LEU A 215 10.17 -15.00 -8.38
CA LEU A 215 9.56 -13.92 -9.16
C LEU A 215 9.68 -12.57 -8.45
N LEU A 216 9.46 -12.53 -7.13
CA LEU A 216 9.64 -11.32 -6.33
C LEU A 216 11.09 -10.82 -6.42
N LEU A 217 12.09 -11.69 -6.30
CA LEU A 217 13.51 -11.32 -6.34
C LEU A 217 14.00 -10.91 -7.73
N ILE A 218 13.47 -11.51 -8.80
CA ILE A 218 13.83 -11.17 -10.18
C ILE A 218 13.07 -9.92 -10.66
N SER A 219 11.86 -9.68 -10.12
CA SER A 219 10.98 -8.62 -10.60
C SER A 219 11.58 -7.22 -10.69
N PRO A 220 12.43 -6.73 -9.76
CA PRO A 220 12.97 -5.38 -9.86
C PRO A 220 13.78 -5.15 -11.13
N VAL A 221 14.50 -6.19 -11.58
CA VAL A 221 15.30 -6.14 -12.82
C VAL A 221 14.36 -6.07 -14.03
N ILE A 222 13.34 -6.94 -14.08
CA ILE A 222 12.35 -6.95 -15.16
C ILE A 222 11.63 -5.60 -15.25
N LEU A 223 11.11 -5.11 -14.12
CA LEU A 223 10.36 -3.86 -14.06
C LEU A 223 11.23 -2.67 -14.47
N PHE A 224 12.49 -2.61 -14.04
CA PHE A 224 13.42 -1.56 -14.46
C PHE A 224 13.62 -1.54 -15.98
N PHE A 225 13.82 -2.71 -16.61
CA PHE A 225 14.02 -2.75 -18.06
C PHE A 225 12.75 -2.35 -18.80
N ILE A 226 11.57 -2.84 -18.43
CA ILE A 226 10.30 -2.40 -19.03
C ILE A 226 10.12 -0.88 -18.88
N ALA A 227 10.43 -0.37 -17.69
CA ALA A 227 10.32 1.06 -17.38
C ALA A 227 11.22 1.92 -18.27
N LYS A 228 12.45 1.45 -18.50
CA LYS A 228 13.47 2.15 -19.29
C LYS A 228 13.23 2.05 -20.79
N THR A 229 12.90 0.85 -21.29
CA THR A 229 12.85 0.56 -22.73
C THR A 229 11.46 0.71 -23.33
N THR A 230 10.40 0.47 -22.57
CA THR A 230 9.03 0.42 -23.09
C THR A 230 8.23 1.62 -22.62
N TYR A 231 8.22 1.91 -21.32
CA TYR A 231 7.39 3.00 -20.78
C TYR A 231 8.08 4.35 -20.84
N HIS A 232 9.40 4.37 -21.05
CA HIS A 232 10.26 5.56 -20.96
C HIS A 232 10.01 6.39 -19.69
N ASN A 233 9.59 5.70 -18.63
CA ASN A 233 9.20 6.28 -17.37
C ASN A 233 9.49 5.27 -16.26
N LEU A 234 10.32 5.69 -15.34
CA LEU A 234 10.93 4.85 -14.31
C LEU A 234 10.12 4.80 -13.01
N PHE A 235 8.94 5.42 -12.94
CA PHE A 235 8.11 5.35 -11.75
C PHE A 235 7.39 4.00 -11.63
N ALA A 236 7.54 3.36 -10.47
CA ALA A 236 6.94 2.07 -10.14
C ALA A 236 5.40 2.08 -10.16
N GLU A 237 4.78 3.26 -10.02
CA GLU A 237 3.33 3.42 -9.93
C GLU A 237 2.57 2.98 -11.19
N TYR A 238 3.27 2.91 -12.33
CA TYR A 238 2.68 2.53 -13.61
C TYR A 238 2.62 1.02 -13.81
N PHE A 239 3.26 0.25 -12.92
CA PHE A 239 3.26 -1.20 -12.99
C PHE A 239 2.10 -1.86 -12.25
N TYR A 240 1.30 -1.10 -11.48
CA TYR A 240 0.19 -1.67 -10.70
C TYR A 240 -0.92 -2.31 -11.56
N ASP A 241 -1.05 -1.94 -12.83
CA ASP A 241 -2.01 -2.56 -13.73
C ASP A 241 -1.48 -3.83 -14.40
N THR A 242 -0.15 -4.02 -14.42
CA THR A 242 0.47 -5.14 -15.13
C THR A 242 0.05 -6.48 -14.57
N LEU A 243 -0.14 -7.45 -15.47
CA LEU A 243 -0.46 -8.82 -15.06
C LEU A 243 0.62 -9.40 -14.14
N PHE A 244 1.88 -9.09 -14.45
CA PHE A 244 3.03 -9.54 -13.67
C PHE A 244 2.94 -9.07 -12.21
N VAL A 245 2.71 -7.78 -11.96
CA VAL A 245 2.60 -7.27 -10.57
C VAL A 245 1.38 -7.86 -9.87
N LYS A 246 0.25 -8.02 -10.56
CA LYS A 246 -0.96 -8.66 -9.99
C LYS A 246 -0.70 -10.10 -9.52
N VAL A 247 -0.02 -10.90 -10.34
CA VAL A 247 0.29 -12.31 -10.02
C VAL A 247 1.27 -12.40 -8.85
N VAL A 248 2.33 -11.59 -8.85
CA VAL A 248 3.33 -11.60 -7.77
C VAL A 248 2.71 -11.11 -6.46
N SER A 249 1.91 -10.02 -6.48
CA SER A 249 1.16 -9.56 -5.30
C SER A 249 0.23 -10.64 -4.73
N LEU A 250 -0.52 -11.33 -5.58
CA LEU A 250 -1.36 -12.47 -5.17
C LEU A 250 -0.52 -13.58 -4.53
N GLY A 251 0.60 -13.93 -5.17
CA GLY A 251 1.53 -14.93 -4.67
C GLY A 251 2.08 -14.60 -3.29
N ILE A 252 2.53 -13.35 -3.08
CA ILE A 252 3.04 -12.87 -1.79
C ILE A 252 1.95 -12.97 -0.72
N PHE A 253 0.74 -12.49 -1.06
CA PHE A 253 -0.41 -12.53 -0.18
C PHE A 253 -0.73 -13.96 0.27
N LEU A 254 -0.84 -14.91 -0.67
CA LEU A 254 -1.13 -16.32 -0.37
C LEU A 254 0.02 -17.01 0.37
N THR A 255 1.26 -16.67 0.05
CA THR A 255 2.44 -17.20 0.74
C THR A 255 2.35 -16.85 2.22
N ILE A 256 2.21 -15.57 2.55
CA ILE A 256 2.16 -15.10 3.94
C ILE A 256 0.88 -15.58 4.63
N LEU A 257 -0.26 -15.55 3.94
CA LEU A 257 -1.53 -16.03 4.49
C LEU A 257 -1.45 -17.51 4.90
N THR A 258 -0.67 -18.33 4.22
CA THR A 258 -0.51 -19.77 4.51
C THR A 258 0.72 -20.11 5.36
N LEU A 259 1.46 -19.12 5.86
CA LEU A 259 2.56 -19.35 6.80
C LEU A 259 2.04 -19.82 8.16
N THR A 260 2.74 -20.78 8.74
CA THR A 260 2.62 -21.18 10.14
C THR A 260 3.55 -20.30 10.96
N LEU A 261 2.98 -19.31 11.66
CA LEU A 261 3.74 -18.42 12.54
C LEU A 261 3.77 -18.98 13.95
N ASN A 262 4.92 -18.86 14.62
CA ASN A 262 5.11 -19.30 15.99
C ASN A 262 4.51 -18.29 16.99
N GLU A 263 3.97 -18.76 18.11
CA GLU A 263 3.24 -17.94 19.09
C GLU A 263 4.09 -16.80 19.66
N LYS A 264 5.38 -17.02 19.98
CA LYS A 264 6.28 -15.95 20.46
C LYS A 264 6.53 -14.82 19.45
N ARG A 265 6.49 -15.11 18.15
CA ARG A 265 6.64 -14.07 17.10
C ARG A 265 5.35 -13.27 16.90
N SER A 266 4.22 -13.78 17.39
CA SER A 266 2.91 -13.15 17.18
C SER A 266 2.79 -11.79 17.88
N GLU A 267 3.31 -11.65 19.11
CA GLU A 267 3.19 -10.41 19.88
C GLU A 267 3.97 -9.25 19.24
N CYS A 268 5.20 -9.49 18.79
CA CYS A 268 6.02 -8.50 18.10
C CYS A 268 5.36 -8.06 16.78
N ILE A 269 4.87 -9.02 15.97
CA ILE A 269 4.16 -8.73 14.72
C ILE A 269 2.89 -7.90 14.99
N VAL A 270 2.13 -8.26 16.02
CA VAL A 270 0.94 -7.53 16.44
C VAL A 270 1.28 -6.09 16.85
N SER A 271 2.35 -5.92 17.64
CA SER A 271 2.82 -4.61 18.08
C SER A 271 3.23 -3.72 16.90
N LEU A 272 4.04 -4.25 15.98
CA LEU A 272 4.47 -3.53 14.78
C LEU A 272 3.29 -3.24 13.85
N SER A 273 2.39 -4.19 13.64
CA SER A 273 1.18 -4.03 12.82
C SER A 273 0.32 -2.87 13.32
N ASN A 274 0.15 -2.74 14.63
CA ASN A 274 -0.60 -1.62 15.23
C ASN A 274 0.03 -0.25 14.95
N GLN A 275 1.32 -0.18 14.64
CA GLN A 275 2.08 1.05 14.36
C GLN A 275 2.14 1.40 12.87
N THR A 276 1.85 0.44 11.97
CA THR A 276 2.01 0.60 10.51
C THR A 276 1.33 1.84 9.94
N MET A 277 0.13 2.15 10.41
CA MET A 277 -0.61 3.35 10.01
C MET A 277 0.10 4.64 10.43
N GLY A 278 0.59 4.70 11.67
CA GLY A 278 1.39 5.82 12.16
C GLY A 278 2.65 6.03 11.33
N VAL A 279 3.37 4.94 11.06
CA VAL A 279 4.59 4.96 10.24
C VAL A 279 4.27 5.46 8.84
N PHE A 280 3.18 4.96 8.23
CA PHE A 280 2.70 5.46 6.94
C PHE A 280 2.42 6.96 6.92
N ILE A 281 1.96 7.55 8.03
CA ILE A 281 1.72 8.99 8.10
C ILE A 281 3.03 9.78 8.16
N ILE A 282 3.93 9.41 9.07
CA ILE A 282 5.08 10.25 9.42
C ILE A 282 6.35 9.99 8.61
N HIS A 283 6.47 8.83 7.95
CA HIS A 283 7.73 8.42 7.31
C HIS A 283 8.24 9.42 6.26
N THR A 284 7.36 10.04 5.46
CA THR A 284 7.81 11.02 4.45
C THR A 284 8.38 12.29 5.08
N TYR A 285 7.94 12.67 6.28
CA TYR A 285 8.47 13.82 7.00
C TYR A 285 9.81 13.50 7.65
N ILE A 286 9.92 12.33 8.27
CA ILE A 286 11.19 11.84 8.82
C ILE A 286 12.24 11.73 7.70
N MET A 287 11.84 11.15 6.56
CA MET A 287 12.68 11.07 5.36
C MET A 287 13.20 12.45 4.94
N LYS A 288 12.34 13.48 4.84
CA LYS A 288 12.73 14.85 4.48
C LYS A 288 13.65 15.51 5.49
N VAL A 289 13.43 15.29 6.79
CA VAL A 289 14.30 15.82 7.85
C VAL A 289 15.68 15.19 7.76
N TRP A 290 15.73 13.86 7.60
CA TRP A 290 16.96 13.11 7.44
C TRP A 290 17.74 13.54 6.19
N GLU A 291 17.03 13.83 5.09
CA GLU A 291 17.61 14.28 3.81
C GLU A 291 18.32 15.62 3.97
N LYS A 292 17.66 16.55 4.68
CA LYS A 292 18.21 17.87 4.95
C LYS A 292 19.44 17.84 5.86
N LEU A 293 19.52 16.89 6.80
CA LEU A 293 20.59 16.83 7.79
C LEU A 293 21.86 16.16 7.26
N PHE A 294 21.74 15.08 6.46
CA PHE A 294 22.89 14.25 6.10
C PHE A 294 23.16 14.15 4.59
N GLY A 295 22.20 14.53 3.74
CA GLY A 295 22.31 14.35 2.29
C GLY A 295 22.51 12.88 1.86
N PHE A 296 22.81 12.68 0.57
CA PHE A 296 23.14 11.36 -0.01
C PHE A 296 24.61 11.34 -0.43
N SER A 297 25.54 11.41 0.55
CA SER A 297 26.97 11.61 0.26
C SER A 297 27.75 10.33 -0.07
N PHE A 298 27.18 9.13 0.09
CA PHE A 298 27.91 7.87 -0.13
C PHE A 298 27.05 6.71 -0.64
N VAL A 299 27.72 5.71 -1.23
CA VAL A 299 27.13 4.47 -1.76
C VAL A 299 26.52 3.64 -0.62
N GLY A 300 25.22 3.33 -0.70
CA GLY A 300 24.49 2.62 0.35
C GLY A 300 23.77 3.53 1.36
N SER A 301 23.96 4.86 1.24
CA SER A 301 23.20 5.86 2.01
C SER A 301 21.69 5.60 1.95
N TYR A 302 21.16 5.21 0.80
CA TYR A 302 19.73 4.92 0.59
C TYR A 302 19.16 3.76 1.43
N LEU A 303 19.93 2.68 1.65
CA LEU A 303 19.48 1.57 2.50
C LEU A 303 19.50 2.00 3.98
N LEU A 304 20.57 2.68 4.39
CA LEU A 304 20.66 3.26 5.73
C LEU A 304 19.54 4.29 5.96
N PHE A 305 19.20 5.05 4.94
CA PHE A 305 18.07 5.98 4.93
C PHE A 305 16.74 5.28 5.19
N ALA A 306 16.51 4.14 4.53
CA ALA A 306 15.32 3.32 4.72
C ALA A 306 15.25 2.75 6.14
N ILE A 307 16.34 2.15 6.61
CA ILE A 307 16.43 1.55 7.94
C ILE A 307 16.23 2.62 9.02
N PHE A 308 16.90 3.76 8.89
CA PHE A 308 16.76 4.89 9.80
C PHE A 308 15.34 5.43 9.80
N THR A 309 14.77 5.74 8.62
CA THR A 309 13.41 6.24 8.49
C THR A 309 12.41 5.29 9.13
N LEU A 310 12.54 3.98 8.89
CA LEU A 310 11.69 2.96 9.52
C LEU A 310 11.86 2.95 11.03
N SER A 311 13.09 2.88 11.52
CA SER A 311 13.40 2.73 12.94
C SER A 311 12.90 3.92 13.74
N VAL A 312 13.21 5.13 13.28
CA VAL A 312 12.73 6.38 13.89
C VAL A 312 11.22 6.51 13.78
N SER A 313 10.61 6.10 12.65
CA SER A 313 9.15 6.13 12.51
C SER A 313 8.48 5.21 13.53
N PHE A 314 8.95 3.97 13.69
CA PHE A 314 8.39 3.04 14.67
C PHE A 314 8.61 3.56 16.10
N ILE A 315 9.77 4.13 16.43
CA ILE A 315 10.02 4.69 17.76
C ILE A 315 9.06 5.86 18.05
N ILE A 316 8.99 6.85 17.16
CA ILE A 316 8.12 8.03 17.33
C ILE A 316 6.66 7.59 17.44
N VAL A 317 6.20 6.70 16.57
CA VAL A 317 4.83 6.17 16.62
C VAL A 317 4.57 5.41 17.91
N GLY A 318 5.52 4.59 18.36
CA GLY A 318 5.44 3.89 19.63
C GLY A 318 5.27 4.85 20.82
N ILE A 319 5.94 6.01 20.80
CA ILE A 319 5.78 7.07 21.80
C ILE A 319 4.41 7.75 21.65
N LEU A 320 4.03 8.17 20.43
CA LEU A 320 2.74 8.83 20.16
C LEU A 320 1.54 7.95 20.56
N MET A 321 1.67 6.62 20.45
CA MET A 321 0.63 5.69 20.87
C MET A 321 0.42 5.62 22.39
N LYS A 322 1.38 6.09 23.20
CA LYS A 322 1.24 6.21 24.66
C LYS A 322 0.55 7.50 25.08
N LEU A 323 0.54 8.52 24.21
CA LEU A 323 -0.10 9.80 24.50
C LEU A 323 -1.63 9.72 24.30
N PRO A 324 -2.43 10.32 25.20
CA PRO A 324 -3.88 10.40 25.02
C PRO A 324 -4.21 11.20 23.75
N TYR A 325 -5.33 10.87 23.10
CA TYR A 325 -5.81 11.45 21.83
C TYR A 325 -4.98 11.11 20.59
N PHE A 326 -3.64 11.17 20.65
CA PHE A 326 -2.75 10.81 19.54
C PHE A 326 -2.88 9.34 19.15
N ASN A 327 -3.14 8.46 20.13
CA ASN A 327 -3.36 7.05 19.87
C ASN A 327 -4.54 6.77 18.90
N ARG A 328 -5.56 7.65 18.84
CA ARG A 328 -6.73 7.50 17.96
C ARG A 328 -6.44 7.93 16.52
N ILE A 329 -5.59 8.93 16.34
CA ILE A 329 -5.23 9.42 14.99
C ILE A 329 -4.09 8.62 14.36
N VAL A 330 -3.43 7.76 15.14
CA VAL A 330 -2.30 6.91 14.72
C VAL A 330 -2.71 5.44 14.52
N LYS A 331 -3.75 4.95 15.22
CA LYS A 331 -4.32 3.60 15.06
C LYS A 331 -5.72 3.71 14.43
N LEU A 332 -5.83 3.39 13.14
CA LEU A 332 -7.06 3.49 12.36
C LEU A 332 -7.70 2.12 12.03
#